data_AF-A0A560HZU9-F1
#
_entry.id   AF-A0A560HZU9-F1
#
_cell.length_a   1.000
_cell.length_b   1.000
_cell.length_c   1.000
_cell.angle_alpha   90.00
_cell.angle_beta   90.00
_cell.angle_gamma   90.00
#
_symmetry.space_group_name_H-M   'P 1'
#
loop_
_entity.id
_entity.type
_entity.pdbx_description
1 polymer ?
#
loop_
_entity_poly.entity_id
_entity_poly.type
_entity_poly.pdbx_seq_one_letter_code
_entity_poly.pdbx_strand_id
1 'polypeptide(L)' 'MNDLMTGAALALVLEGVCYALMPGTMRRLAARMAETPTDRLRWAGLAGACIGVGLVWLARR' A
#
# COMPACT_ATOMS: atom_id res chain seq x y z
N MET A 1 -12.37 -14.11 -13.45
CA MET A 1 -11.19 -14.03 -14.36
C MET A 1 -10.65 -12.60 -14.53
N ASN A 2 -11.13 -11.60 -13.78
CA ASN A 2 -10.56 -10.24 -13.79
C ASN A 2 -10.17 -9.73 -12.38
N ASP A 3 -10.31 -10.54 -11.33
CA ASP A 3 -10.17 -10.10 -9.95
C ASP A 3 -8.79 -9.51 -9.63
N LEU A 4 -7.72 -10.04 -10.24
CA LEU A 4 -6.37 -9.49 -10.10
C LEU A 4 -6.25 -8.09 -10.75
N MET A 5 -6.79 -7.92 -11.96
CA MET A 5 -6.80 -6.62 -12.63
C MET A 5 -7.66 -5.61 -11.88
N THR A 6 -8.83 -6.03 -11.39
CA THR A 6 -9.71 -5.17 -10.57
C THR A 6 -9.03 -4.79 -9.25
N GLY A 7 -8.36 -5.72 -8.58
CA GLY A 7 -7.61 -5.44 -7.35
C GLY A 7 -6.45 -4.46 -7.59
N ALA A 8 -5.69 -4.64 -8.67
CA ALA A 8 -4.62 -3.72 -9.05
C ALA A 8 -5.15 -2.32 -9.41
N ALA A 9 -6.28 -2.25 -10.14
CA ALA A 9 -6.93 -0.97 -10.46
C ALA A 9 -7.40 -0.24 -9.20
N LEU A 10 -8.01 -0.95 -8.24
CA LEU A 10 -8.45 -0.37 -6.97
C LEU A 10 -7.27 0.12 -6.12
N ALA A 11 -6.16 -0.62 -6.08
CA ALA A 11 -4.94 -0.18 -5.40
C ALA A 11 -4.43 1.15 -5.98
N LEU A 12 -4.38 1.26 -7.31
CA LEU A 12 -3.94 2.47 -8.00
C LEU A 12 -4.89 3.65 -7.76
N VAL A 13 -6.21 3.41 -7.76
CA VAL A 13 -7.21 4.44 -7.43
C VAL A 13 -7.03 4.94 -6.00
N LEU A 14 -6.88 4.03 -5.03
CA LEU A 14 -6.67 4.41 -3.63
C LEU A 14 -5.37 5.20 -3.44
N GLU A 15 -4.29 4.76 -4.09
CA GLU A 15 -3.00 5.46 -4.06
C GLU A 15 -3.14 6.87 -4.65
N GLY A 16 -3.74 7.02 -5.84
CA GLY A 16 -3.96 8.31 -6.50
C GLY A 16 -4.86 9.26 -5.68
N VAL A 17 -5.92 8.73 -5.07
CA VAL A 17 -6.80 9.50 -4.19
C VAL A 17 -6.05 10.00 -2.94
N CYS A 18 -5.18 9.17 -2.35
CA CYS A 18 -4.32 9.58 -1.24
C CYS A 18 -3.38 10.74 -1.64
N TYR A 19 -2.76 10.67 -2.82
CA TYR A 19 -1.92 11.76 -3.33
C TYR A 19 -2.72 13.04 -3.62
N ALA A 20 -3.94 12.93 -4.13
CA ALA A 20 -4.79 14.08 -4.44
C ALA A 20 -5.35 14.78 -3.19
N LEU A 21 -5.83 14.02 -2.20
CA LEU A 21 -6.42 14.56 -0.97
C LEU A 21 -5.36 15.06 0.02
N MET A 22 -4.23 14.34 0.14
CA MET A 22 -3.24 14.58 1.20
C MET A 22 -1.79 14.58 0.67
N PRO A 23 -1.46 15.44 -0.31
CA PRO A 23 -0.13 15.45 -0.93
C PRO A 23 1.00 15.74 0.07
N GLY A 24 0.75 16.59 1.07
CA GLY A 24 1.74 16.94 2.10
C GLY A 24 2.11 15.75 3.00
N THR A 25 1.14 14.93 3.37
CA THR A 25 1.37 13.71 4.16
C THR A 25 2.18 12.70 3.37
N MET A 26 1.84 12.48 2.09
CA MET A 26 2.57 11.56 1.22
C MET A 26 4.02 11.99 1.00
N ARG A 27 4.26 13.28 0.77
CA ARG A 27 5.62 13.82 0.64
C ARG A 27 6.44 13.64 1.93
N ARG A 28 5.83 13.83 3.10
CA ARG A 28 6.49 13.58 4.39
C ARG A 28 6.77 12.10 4.60
N LEU A 29 5.85 11.22 4.19
CA LEU A 29 6.04 9.77 4.26
C LEU A 29 7.21 9.33 3.38
N ALA A 30 7.28 9.83 2.15
CA ALA A 30 8.37 9.54 1.22
C ALA A 30 9.74 10.00 1.77
N ALA A 31 9.81 11.20 2.35
CA ALA A 31 11.04 11.68 2.99
C ALA A 31 11.47 10.76 4.15
N ARG A 32 10.53 10.33 4.99
CA ARG A 32 10.84 9.37 6.07
C ARG A 32 11.28 8.01 5.55
N MET A 33 10.68 7.53 4.46
CA MET A 33 11.10 6.27 3.84
C MET A 33 12.53 6.34 3.31
N ALA A 34 12.95 7.48 2.75
CA ALA A 34 14.33 7.68 2.29
C ALA A 34 15.36 7.64 3.43
N GLU A 35 14.99 8.11 4.62
CA GLU A 35 15.85 8.08 5.82
C GLU A 35 15.78 6.75 6.59
N THR A 36 14.83 5.88 6.25
CA THR A 36 14.62 4.62 6.97
C THR A 36 15.56 3.53 6.44
N PRO A 37 16.29 2.80 7.31
CA PRO A 37 17.14 1.71 6.88
C PRO A 37 16.35 0.62 6.15
N THR A 38 16.95 0.06 5.09
CA THR A 38 16.31 -0.88 4.17
C THR A 38 15.69 -2.09 4.89
N ASP A 39 16.32 -2.58 5.96
CA ASP A 39 15.82 -3.71 6.75
C ASP A 39 14.42 -3.44 7.35
N ARG A 40 14.21 -2.24 7.90
CA ARG A 40 12.89 -1.86 8.44
C ARG A 40 11.87 -1.71 7.33
N LEU A 41 12.27 -1.18 6.17
CA LEU A 41 11.40 -1.06 5.01
C LEU A 41 10.93 -2.44 4.51
N ARG A 42 11.83 -3.44 4.52
CA ARG A 42 11.50 -4.82 4.16
C ARG A 42 10.48 -5.43 5.11
N TRP A 43 10.69 -5.29 6.42
CA TRP A 43 9.75 -5.78 7.43
C TRP A 43 8.39 -5.09 7.36
N ALA A 44 8.37 -3.77 7.16
CA ALA A 44 7.13 -3.01 7.00
C ALA A 44 6.37 -3.46 5.74
N GLY A 45 7.08 -3.65 4.62
CA GLY A 45 6.50 -4.17 3.37
C GLY A 45 5.95 -5.59 3.53
N LEU A 46 6.70 -6.47 4.20
CA LEU A 46 6.27 -7.84 4.47
C LEU A 46 5.01 -7.88 5.35
N ALA A 47 4.98 -7.09 6.43
CA ALA A 47 3.82 -6.98 7.30
C ALA A 47 2.60 -6.45 6.52
N GLY A 48 2.79 -5.42 5.69
CA GLY A 48 1.75 -4.88 4.80
C GLY A 48 1.21 -5.93 3.83
N ALA A 49 2.09 -6.74 3.23
CA ALA A 49 1.70 -7.82 2.32
C ALA A 49 0.89 -8.90 3.05
N CYS A 50 1.31 -9.35 4.23
CA CYS A 50 0.58 -10.32 5.04
C CYS A 50 -0.82 -9.81 5.42
N ILE A 51 -0.94 -8.54 5.83
CA ILE A 51 -2.24 -7.92 6.14
C ILE A 51 -3.11 -7.86 4.88
N GLY A 52 -2.56 -7.43 3.74
CA GLY A 52 -3.27 -7.37 2.47
C GLY A 52 -3.83 -8.72 2.04
N VAL A 53 -3.02 -9.79 2.14
CA VAL A 53 -3.48 -11.16 1.86
C VAL A 53 -4.57 -11.60 2.83
N GLY A 54 -4.43 -11.30 4.13
CA GLY A 54 -5.43 -11.61 5.15
C GLY A 54 -6.78 -10.91 4.88
N LEU A 55 -6.74 -9.64 4.47
CA LEU A 55 -7.94 -8.87 4.10
C LEU A 55 -8.61 -9.43 2.85
N VAL A 56 -7.84 -9.76 1.81
CA VAL A 56 -8.38 -10.38 0.59
C VAL A 56 -9.00 -11.74 0.90
N TRP A 57 -8.38 -12.53 1.78
CA TRP A 57 -8.91 -13.81 2.20
C TRP A 57 -10.23 -13.65 2.97
N LEU A 58 -10.32 -12.68 3.88
CA LEU A 58 -11.55 -12.39 4.63
C LEU A 58 -12.67 -11.87 3.72
N ALA A 59 -12.35 -11.01 2.74
CA ALA A 59 -13.32 -10.46 1.80
C ALA A 59 -13.84 -11.50 0.79
N ARG A 60 -13.07 -12.56 0.54
CA ARG A 60 -13.43 -13.65 -0.39
C ARG A 60 -14.15 -14.82 0.32
N ARG A 61 -14.12 -14.86 1.66
CA ARG A 61 -14.81 -15.85 2.48
C ARG A 61 -16.28 -15.50 2.63
#